data_AF-A0A7Y2IIS6-F1
#
_entry.id   AF-A0A7Y2IIS6-F1
#
_cell.length_a   1.000
_cell.length_b   1.000
_cell.length_c   1.000
_cell.angle_alpha   90.00
_cell.angle_beta   90.00
_cell.angle_gamma   90.00
#
_symmetry.space_group_name_H-M   'P 1'
#
loop_
_entity.id
_entity.type
_entity.pdbx_description
1 polymer ?
#
loop_
_entity_poly.entity_id
_entity_poly.type
_entity_poly.pdbx_seq_one_letter_code
_entity_poly.pdbx_strand_id
1 'polypeptide(L)'
;MPTALPVPLPTRTDALAFVGTHLEGLYSGTLSGSDRYAGGQVRADAALTAFDPTGYATYRNEVWPAPRRAASGLSPYIRHGLLSLPRVWAHVDGRAPDVDIQKFRDELLWQEYARHWYARLGAGTRASLRHLHPSRDGGSAGWDRSMACVEICLDELEDDGWLVNQARMWLASQWTVRDGGRWQDGEDEFFRHLLDGSRAANRLGWQWTTGAGSAKAYGFSRWQVEKRAPGLCGQCDRSSDCPIEQWPEDPTLVKVEPSPLMRRAVDPSAEAGPRSVVGTVSPDVVWLTAESLGDADPALVANPTLPAVFVFDEALLSKLQLSAKRLVFLTETLAQLGTQREVQIYRDSPTAVLRDRAAAVTFAPVPGFERISKHLVLAQVHPFPWLWWPVGGSVSSYSAWRQAVTV
;
A
#
# COMPACT_ATOMS: atom_id res chain seq x y z
N MET A 1 19.90 -19.66 13.84
CA MET A 1 20.25 -20.00 12.44
C MET A 1 19.01 -19.77 11.61
N PRO A 2 19.13 -19.25 10.37
CA PRO A 2 17.97 -18.99 9.53
C PRO A 2 17.12 -20.25 9.34
N THR A 3 15.81 -20.12 9.53
CA THR A 3 14.88 -21.24 9.36
C THR A 3 14.43 -21.30 7.92
N ALA A 4 14.90 -22.29 7.16
CA ALA A 4 14.40 -22.56 5.81
C ALA A 4 12.99 -23.15 5.90
N LEU A 5 12.08 -22.65 5.07
CA LEU A 5 10.68 -23.05 5.01
C LEU A 5 10.37 -23.73 3.66
N PRO A 6 9.44 -24.69 3.62
CA PRO A 6 9.02 -25.32 2.37
C PRO A 6 8.29 -24.31 1.49
N VAL A 7 8.42 -24.43 0.17
CA VAL A 7 7.55 -23.71 -0.76
C VAL A 7 6.21 -24.45 -0.82
N PRO A 8 5.07 -23.84 -0.45
CA PRO A 8 3.79 -24.51 -0.52
C PRO A 8 3.33 -24.68 -1.98
N LEU A 9 2.38 -25.60 -2.21
CA LEU A 9 1.69 -25.69 -3.50
C LEU A 9 0.91 -24.39 -3.77
N PRO A 10 0.67 -24.01 -5.04
CA PRO A 10 0.03 -22.75 -5.43
C PRO A 10 -1.49 -22.78 -5.24
N THR A 11 -1.97 -23.17 -4.05
CA THR A 11 -3.38 -23.16 -3.67
C THR A 11 -3.60 -22.33 -2.41
N ARG A 12 -4.81 -21.79 -2.25
CA ARG A 12 -5.21 -21.06 -1.04
C ARG A 12 -5.08 -21.94 0.22
N THR A 13 -5.45 -23.21 0.12
CA THR A 13 -5.40 -24.16 1.24
C THR A 13 -3.97 -24.38 1.71
N ASP A 14 -3.04 -24.59 0.78
CA ASP A 14 -1.63 -24.79 1.11
C ASP A 14 -0.98 -23.51 1.62
N ALA A 15 -1.36 -22.34 1.09
CA ALA A 15 -0.91 -21.05 1.61
C ALA A 15 -1.40 -20.79 3.04
N LEU A 16 -2.66 -21.13 3.36
CA LEU A 16 -3.21 -21.05 4.71
C LEU A 16 -2.47 -22.00 5.66
N ALA A 17 -2.27 -23.26 5.27
CA ALA A 17 -1.53 -24.23 6.05
C ALA A 17 -0.09 -23.78 6.32
N PHE A 18 0.58 -23.21 5.31
CA PHE A 18 1.91 -22.63 5.43
C PHE A 18 1.94 -21.50 6.46
N VAL A 19 1.03 -20.52 6.35
CA VAL A 19 0.98 -19.37 7.26
C VAL A 19 0.69 -19.84 8.69
N GLY A 20 -0.29 -20.73 8.87
CA GLY A 20 -0.67 -21.27 10.17
C GLY A 20 0.43 -22.11 10.84
N THR A 21 1.25 -22.82 10.05
CA THR A 21 2.31 -23.69 10.59
C THR A 21 3.62 -22.94 10.82
N HIS A 22 4.02 -22.09 9.88
CA HIS A 22 5.37 -21.53 9.85
C HIS A 22 5.44 -20.08 10.34
N LEU A 23 4.32 -19.36 10.32
CA LEU A 23 4.22 -17.95 10.71
C LEU A 23 3.27 -17.74 11.91
N GLU A 24 2.93 -18.80 12.64
CA GLU A 24 2.15 -18.73 13.88
C GLU A 24 2.77 -17.72 14.86
N GLY A 25 1.92 -16.87 15.47
CA GLY A 25 2.35 -15.80 16.38
C GLY A 25 2.95 -14.56 15.70
N LEU A 26 3.16 -14.58 14.38
CA LEU A 26 3.71 -13.46 13.59
C LEU A 26 2.65 -12.68 12.82
N TYR A 27 1.37 -13.02 13.00
CA TYR A 27 0.22 -12.34 12.43
C TYR A 27 -0.88 -12.16 13.48
N SER A 28 -1.82 -11.28 13.18
CA SER A 28 -3.02 -11.05 13.99
C SER A 28 -4.30 -11.49 13.29
N GLY A 29 -5.36 -11.65 14.09
CA GLY A 29 -6.69 -12.01 13.62
C GLY A 29 -6.83 -13.48 13.25
N THR A 30 -7.99 -13.83 12.70
CA THR A 30 -8.30 -15.18 12.24
C THR A 30 -7.40 -15.57 11.07
N LEU A 31 -6.95 -16.83 11.04
CA LEU A 31 -6.22 -17.39 9.89
C LEU A 31 -7.19 -17.55 8.71
N SER A 32 -7.30 -16.49 7.91
CA SER A 32 -8.06 -16.46 6.66
C SER A 32 -7.25 -15.75 5.56
N GLY A 33 -7.58 -16.07 4.31
CA GLY A 33 -7.14 -15.28 3.17
C GLY A 33 -8.14 -14.17 2.87
N SER A 34 -7.82 -13.29 1.93
CA SER A 34 -8.79 -12.29 1.44
C SER A 34 -9.91 -12.97 0.66
N ASP A 35 -11.16 -12.58 0.90
CA ASP A 35 -12.32 -13.13 0.21
C ASP A 35 -12.37 -12.70 -1.26
N ARG A 36 -11.94 -11.47 -1.55
CA ARG A 36 -11.93 -10.89 -2.89
C ARG A 36 -10.61 -11.05 -3.66
N TYR A 37 -9.47 -11.12 -2.98
CA TYR A 37 -8.16 -11.08 -3.61
C TYR A 37 -7.34 -12.34 -3.32
N ALA A 38 -6.52 -12.72 -4.29
CA ALA A 38 -5.52 -13.78 -4.15
C ALA A 38 -4.19 -13.30 -4.72
N GLY A 39 -3.09 -13.73 -4.11
CA GLY A 39 -1.74 -13.43 -4.59
C GLY A 39 -1.40 -14.07 -5.93
N GLY A 40 -0.28 -13.64 -6.52
CA GLY A 40 0.29 -14.21 -7.74
C GLY A 40 0.11 -13.37 -9.01
N GLN A 41 1.06 -13.51 -9.93
CA GLN A 41 1.10 -12.80 -11.22
C GLN A 41 -0.11 -13.12 -12.11
N VAL A 42 -0.61 -14.38 -12.10
CA VAL A 42 -1.74 -14.76 -12.95
C VAL A 42 -3.00 -14.00 -12.55
N ARG A 43 -3.24 -13.83 -11.24
CA ARG A 43 -4.37 -13.07 -10.71
C ARG A 43 -4.22 -11.57 -10.99
N ALA A 44 -3.01 -11.04 -10.84
CA ALA A 44 -2.69 -9.67 -11.19
C ALA A 44 -2.96 -9.36 -12.68
N ASP A 45 -2.52 -10.24 -13.57
CA ASP A 45 -2.70 -10.11 -15.02
C ASP A 45 -4.15 -10.23 -15.45
N ALA A 46 -4.88 -11.18 -14.86
CA ALA A 46 -6.32 -11.33 -15.08
C ALA A 46 -7.09 -10.07 -14.62
N ALA A 47 -6.75 -9.54 -13.44
CA ALA A 47 -7.36 -8.32 -12.91
C ALA A 47 -7.09 -7.11 -13.81
N LEU A 48 -5.84 -6.94 -14.29
CA LEU A 48 -5.52 -5.87 -15.23
C LEU A 48 -6.27 -6.04 -16.55
N THR A 49 -6.33 -7.25 -17.10
CA THR A 49 -7.01 -7.54 -18.37
C THR A 49 -8.51 -7.28 -18.31
N ALA A 50 -9.14 -7.58 -17.17
CA ALA A 50 -10.56 -7.37 -16.95
C ALA A 50 -10.93 -5.91 -16.62
N PHE A 51 -9.95 -5.04 -16.35
CA PHE A 51 -10.22 -3.67 -15.97
C PHE A 51 -10.66 -2.81 -17.16
N ASP A 52 -11.90 -2.33 -17.10
CA ASP A 52 -12.47 -1.33 -18.01
C ASP A 52 -12.50 0.04 -17.31
N PRO A 53 -11.80 1.07 -17.82
CA PRO A 53 -11.83 2.40 -17.24
C PRO A 53 -13.12 3.19 -17.56
N THR A 54 -14.04 2.68 -18.38
CA THR A 54 -15.25 3.40 -18.77
C THR A 54 -16.10 3.79 -17.55
N GLY A 55 -16.44 5.08 -17.43
CA GLY A 55 -17.20 5.63 -16.31
C GLY A 55 -16.39 5.89 -15.03
N TYR A 56 -15.07 5.71 -15.06
CA TYR A 56 -14.19 5.94 -13.91
C TYR A 56 -14.35 7.33 -13.30
N ALA A 57 -14.39 8.39 -14.13
CA ALA A 57 -14.50 9.76 -13.66
C ALA A 57 -15.78 9.99 -12.85
N THR A 58 -16.87 9.31 -13.21
CA THR A 58 -18.17 9.42 -12.54
C THR A 58 -18.23 8.58 -11.27
N TYR A 59 -17.81 7.33 -11.33
CA TYR A 59 -18.16 6.31 -10.33
C TYR A 59 -17.00 5.86 -9.41
N ARG A 60 -15.77 6.37 -9.57
CA ARG A 60 -14.61 5.98 -8.73
C ARG A 60 -14.80 6.23 -7.23
N ASN A 61 -15.69 7.15 -6.85
CA ASN A 61 -15.95 7.52 -5.46
C ASN A 61 -17.14 6.77 -4.86
N GLU A 62 -17.82 5.90 -5.63
CA GLU A 62 -18.91 5.10 -5.09
C GLU A 62 -18.35 4.10 -4.05
N VAL A 63 -19.07 3.96 -2.94
CA VAL A 63 -18.81 3.03 -1.84
C VAL A 63 -19.87 1.93 -1.83
N TRP A 64 -21.13 2.21 -2.15
CA TRP A 64 -22.18 1.17 -2.16
C TRP A 64 -23.29 1.51 -3.16
N PRO A 65 -23.96 0.53 -3.79
CA PRO A 65 -23.64 -0.90 -3.81
C PRO A 65 -22.38 -1.20 -4.64
N ALA A 66 -21.69 -2.30 -4.32
CA ALA A 66 -20.41 -2.66 -4.95
C ALA A 66 -20.42 -2.70 -6.49
N PRO A 67 -21.47 -3.18 -7.19
CA PRO A 67 -21.52 -3.20 -8.65
C PRO A 67 -21.50 -1.81 -9.32
N ARG A 68 -21.78 -0.72 -8.58
CA ARG A 68 -21.71 0.65 -9.11
C ARG A 68 -20.32 1.26 -9.04
N ARG A 69 -19.36 0.60 -8.39
CA ARG A 69 -18.01 1.14 -8.19
C ARG A 69 -17.21 1.01 -9.48
N ALA A 70 -16.54 2.08 -9.91
CA ALA A 70 -15.53 2.02 -10.99
C ALA A 70 -14.09 1.91 -10.46
N ALA A 71 -13.88 1.71 -9.15
CA ALA A 71 -12.57 1.50 -8.59
C ALA A 71 -11.92 0.22 -9.16
N SER A 72 -10.67 0.32 -9.62
CA SER A 72 -10.03 -0.75 -10.40
C SER A 72 -9.71 -2.02 -9.62
N GLY A 73 -9.59 -1.93 -8.29
CA GLY A 73 -9.14 -3.06 -7.47
C GLY A 73 -7.71 -3.52 -7.72
N LEU A 74 -6.90 -2.76 -8.47
CA LEU A 74 -5.54 -3.17 -8.85
C LEU A 74 -4.48 -2.88 -7.78
N SER A 75 -4.81 -2.08 -6.76
CA SER A 75 -3.84 -1.61 -5.77
C SER A 75 -3.13 -2.71 -4.95
N PRO A 76 -3.75 -3.87 -4.60
CA PRO A 76 -3.02 -4.98 -3.97
C PRO A 76 -1.87 -5.48 -4.84
N TYR A 77 -2.08 -5.59 -6.16
CA TYR A 77 -1.07 -6.06 -7.10
C TYR A 77 0.00 -5.00 -7.40
N ILE A 78 -0.43 -3.73 -7.52
CA ILE A 78 0.50 -2.60 -7.74
C ILE A 78 1.44 -2.41 -6.55
N ARG A 79 0.96 -2.64 -5.33
CA ARG A 79 1.78 -2.49 -4.13
C ARG A 79 2.97 -3.46 -4.12
N HIS A 80 2.74 -4.70 -4.56
CA HIS A 80 3.73 -5.76 -4.49
C HIS A 80 4.55 -5.92 -5.78
N GLY A 81 4.46 -4.96 -6.71
CA GLY A 81 5.20 -4.99 -7.97
C GLY A 81 4.73 -6.07 -8.97
N LEU A 82 3.63 -6.77 -8.67
CA LEU A 82 2.98 -7.69 -9.62
C LEU A 82 2.45 -6.94 -10.85
N LEU A 83 2.01 -5.70 -10.64
CA LEU A 83 1.72 -4.74 -11.71
C LEU A 83 2.57 -3.48 -11.50
N SER A 84 3.39 -3.12 -12.48
CA SER A 84 4.11 -1.85 -12.45
C SER A 84 3.17 -0.70 -12.86
N LEU A 85 3.39 0.50 -12.31
CA LEU A 85 2.62 1.68 -12.73
C LEU A 85 2.78 2.00 -14.23
N PRO A 86 3.98 1.92 -14.84
CA PRO A 86 4.12 2.04 -16.30
C PRO A 86 3.22 1.08 -17.08
N ARG A 87 3.12 -0.18 -16.67
CA ARG A 87 2.29 -1.19 -17.33
C ARG A 87 0.81 -0.83 -17.23
N VAL A 88 0.33 -0.46 -16.05
CA VAL A 88 -1.08 -0.08 -15.83
C VAL A 88 -1.42 1.23 -16.58
N TRP A 89 -0.49 2.18 -16.60
CA TRP A 89 -0.63 3.44 -17.34
C TRP A 89 -0.79 3.23 -18.84
N ALA A 90 0.05 2.37 -19.43
CA ALA A 90 0.00 2.03 -20.84
C ALA A 90 -1.25 1.19 -21.17
N HIS A 91 -1.66 0.30 -20.26
CA HIS A 91 -2.79 -0.60 -20.48
C HIS A 91 -4.09 0.13 -20.80
N VAL A 92 -4.38 1.23 -20.11
CA VAL A 92 -5.65 1.97 -20.27
C VAL A 92 -5.72 2.87 -21.51
N ASP A 93 -4.63 3.00 -22.26
CA ASP A 93 -4.55 3.90 -23.41
C ASP A 93 -5.58 3.51 -24.49
N GLY A 94 -6.43 4.46 -24.89
CA GLY A 94 -7.46 4.24 -25.92
C GLY A 94 -8.59 3.26 -25.53
N ARG A 95 -8.72 2.85 -24.26
CA ARG A 95 -9.72 1.85 -23.82
C ARG A 95 -11.03 2.43 -23.28
N ALA A 96 -11.11 3.73 -23.07
CA ALA A 96 -12.28 4.43 -22.54
C ALA A 96 -12.27 5.90 -23.01
N PRO A 97 -13.33 6.69 -22.76
CA PRO A 97 -13.30 8.13 -23.02
C PRO A 97 -12.11 8.82 -22.34
N ASP A 98 -11.53 9.84 -22.98
CA ASP A 98 -10.34 10.54 -22.48
C ASP A 98 -10.49 11.06 -21.06
N VAL A 99 -11.69 11.53 -20.68
CA VAL A 99 -11.98 12.02 -19.33
C VAL A 99 -11.79 10.92 -18.26
N ASP A 100 -12.18 9.69 -18.58
CA ASP A 100 -12.03 8.54 -17.68
C ASP A 100 -10.58 8.09 -17.60
N ILE A 101 -9.91 7.98 -18.76
CA ILE A 101 -8.48 7.64 -18.84
C ILE A 101 -7.63 8.65 -18.07
N GLN A 102 -7.83 9.95 -18.32
CA GLN A 102 -7.10 11.02 -17.65
C GLN A 102 -7.35 11.00 -16.15
N LYS A 103 -8.60 10.76 -15.73
CA LYS A 103 -8.92 10.71 -14.31
C LYS A 103 -8.31 9.48 -13.63
N PHE A 104 -8.29 8.32 -14.28
CA PHE A 104 -7.60 7.13 -13.76
C PHE A 104 -6.08 7.33 -13.69
N ARG A 105 -5.47 7.88 -14.76
CA ARG A 105 -4.05 8.23 -14.79
C ARG A 105 -3.65 9.22 -13.69
N ASP A 106 -4.52 10.19 -13.36
CA ASP A 106 -4.32 11.11 -12.24
C ASP A 106 -4.23 10.36 -10.88
N GLU A 107 -5.01 9.30 -10.68
CA GLU A 107 -4.91 8.47 -9.47
C GLU A 107 -3.63 7.61 -9.47
N LEU A 108 -3.14 7.15 -10.63
CA LEU A 108 -1.80 6.51 -10.73
C LEU A 108 -0.68 7.50 -10.39
N LEU A 109 -0.82 8.77 -10.78
CA LEU A 109 0.13 9.82 -10.39
C LEU A 109 0.09 10.10 -8.89
N TRP A 110 -1.07 10.01 -8.23
CA TRP A 110 -1.14 10.08 -6.76
C TRP A 110 -0.37 8.95 -6.09
N GLN A 111 -0.44 7.73 -6.64
CA GLN A 111 0.35 6.60 -6.16
C GLN A 111 1.86 6.83 -6.35
N GLU A 112 2.26 7.36 -7.51
CA GLU A 112 3.66 7.69 -7.79
C GLU A 112 4.18 8.82 -6.87
N TYR A 113 3.37 9.87 -6.69
CA TYR A 113 3.66 10.94 -5.74
C TYR A 113 3.89 10.40 -4.32
N ALA A 114 3.02 9.49 -3.86
CA ALA A 114 3.16 8.88 -2.54
C ALA A 114 4.49 8.13 -2.38
N ARG A 115 4.95 7.43 -3.43
CA ARG A 115 6.25 6.75 -3.43
C ARG A 115 7.42 7.74 -3.36
N HIS A 116 7.40 8.82 -4.16
CA HIS A 116 8.44 9.86 -4.10
C HIS A 116 8.46 10.57 -2.74
N TRP A 117 7.28 10.90 -2.22
CA TRP A 117 7.11 11.52 -0.91
C TRP A 117 7.69 10.64 0.20
N TYR A 118 7.44 9.32 0.17
CA TYR A 118 7.96 8.40 1.16
C TYR A 118 9.44 8.10 1.00
N ALA A 119 9.94 7.96 -0.24
CA ALA A 119 11.36 7.79 -0.52
C ALA A 119 12.18 8.97 0.02
N ARG A 120 11.66 10.19 -0.12
CA ARG A 120 12.32 11.42 0.36
C ARG A 120 12.29 11.62 1.88
N LEU A 121 11.14 11.37 2.49
CA LEU A 121 10.90 11.73 3.90
C LEU A 121 11.04 10.56 4.87
N GLY A 122 11.00 9.33 4.37
CA GLY A 122 11.18 8.10 5.11
C GLY A 122 10.36 8.03 6.40
N ALA A 123 11.00 7.68 7.51
CA ALA A 123 10.36 7.54 8.81
C ALA A 123 9.81 8.87 9.36
N GLY A 124 10.32 10.03 8.91
CA GLY A 124 9.82 11.35 9.29
C GLY A 124 8.34 11.57 8.95
N THR A 125 7.82 10.82 7.97
CA THR A 125 6.39 10.84 7.62
C THR A 125 5.46 10.37 8.75
N ARG A 126 5.95 9.68 9.79
CA ARG A 126 5.11 9.31 10.95
C ARG A 126 4.69 10.53 11.79
N ALA A 127 5.42 11.64 11.68
CA ALA A 127 5.02 12.91 12.26
C ALA A 127 4.11 13.69 11.29
N SER A 128 3.29 14.57 11.84
CA SER A 128 2.58 15.58 11.06
C SER A 128 3.56 16.47 10.31
N LEU A 129 3.37 16.62 9.00
CA LEU A 129 4.31 17.38 8.15
C LEU A 129 3.96 18.86 8.00
N ARG A 130 2.70 19.24 8.24
CA ARG A 130 2.24 20.63 8.10
C ARG A 130 1.44 21.13 9.29
N HIS A 131 0.57 20.30 9.85
CA HIS A 131 -0.23 20.66 11.00
C HIS A 131 -0.35 19.51 12.01
N LEU A 132 -0.23 19.83 13.30
CA LEU A 132 -0.64 18.92 14.35
C LEU A 132 -2.17 18.82 14.32
N HIS A 133 -2.66 17.60 14.21
CA HIS A 133 -4.07 17.30 14.44
C HIS A 133 -4.27 17.01 15.93
N PRO A 134 -5.26 17.63 16.59
CA PRO A 134 -5.51 17.36 18.00
C PRO A 134 -5.96 15.92 18.20
N SER A 135 -5.52 15.31 19.31
CA SER A 135 -6.11 14.08 19.83
C SER A 135 -6.60 14.34 21.25
N ARG A 136 -7.67 13.66 21.67
CA ARG A 136 -8.26 13.81 23.01
C ARG A 136 -7.88 12.62 23.88
N ASP A 137 -7.70 12.84 25.18
CA ASP A 137 -7.61 11.76 26.14
C ASP A 137 -8.92 10.96 26.12
N GLY A 138 -8.82 9.63 25.95
CA GLY A 138 -9.99 8.77 25.74
C GLY A 138 -10.62 8.87 24.33
N GLY A 139 -9.94 9.48 23.36
CA GLY A 139 -10.33 9.40 21.94
C GLY A 139 -10.39 7.95 21.43
N SER A 140 -11.04 7.75 20.28
CA SER A 140 -11.34 6.41 19.74
C SER A 140 -10.14 5.44 19.74
N ALA A 141 -10.42 4.21 20.13
CA ALA A 141 -9.58 3.01 19.94
C ALA A 141 -10.18 2.03 18.91
N GLY A 142 -11.21 2.47 18.17
CA GLY A 142 -12.03 1.64 17.29
C GLY A 142 -13.21 2.40 16.67
N TRP A 143 -13.80 1.85 15.63
CA TRP A 143 -14.94 2.46 14.93
C TRP A 143 -16.29 1.96 15.47
N ASP A 144 -17.28 2.84 15.54
CA ASP A 144 -18.67 2.48 15.90
C ASP A 144 -19.34 1.70 14.75
N ARG A 145 -19.41 0.38 14.92
CA ARG A 145 -20.06 -0.54 13.97
C ARG A 145 -21.58 -0.42 13.93
N SER A 146 -22.24 0.32 14.83
CA SER A 146 -23.69 0.52 14.75
C SER A 146 -24.13 1.34 13.54
N MET A 147 -23.21 2.10 12.93
CA MET A 147 -23.47 2.82 11.69
C MET A 147 -23.21 1.90 10.49
N ALA A 148 -24.27 1.56 9.74
CA ALA A 148 -24.16 0.67 8.56
C ALA A 148 -23.08 1.11 7.56
N CYS A 149 -22.87 2.42 7.36
CA CYS A 149 -21.81 2.93 6.47
C CYS A 149 -20.38 2.66 6.97
N VAL A 150 -20.20 2.57 8.28
CA VAL A 150 -18.94 2.21 8.91
C VAL A 150 -18.79 0.69 8.91
N GLU A 151 -19.83 -0.05 9.29
CA GLU A 151 -19.84 -1.52 9.31
C GLU A 151 -19.43 -2.12 7.97
N ILE A 152 -20.10 -1.76 6.86
CA ILE A 152 -19.77 -2.32 5.53
C ILE A 152 -18.33 -2.02 5.11
N CYS A 153 -17.76 -0.92 5.60
CA CYS A 153 -16.38 -0.54 5.30
C CYS A 153 -15.40 -1.31 6.18
N LEU A 154 -15.76 -1.63 7.42
CA LEU A 154 -14.92 -2.47 8.28
C LEU A 154 -14.95 -3.92 7.84
N ASP A 155 -16.10 -4.43 7.39
CA ASP A 155 -16.20 -5.78 6.83
C ASP A 155 -15.32 -5.90 5.57
N GLU A 156 -15.38 -4.93 4.64
CA GLU A 156 -14.49 -4.91 3.47
C GLU A 156 -13.00 -4.79 3.88
N LEU A 157 -12.69 -4.01 4.92
CA LEU A 157 -11.33 -3.90 5.44
C LEU A 157 -10.84 -5.21 6.07
N GLU A 158 -11.69 -5.93 6.82
CA GLU A 158 -11.35 -7.09 7.65
C GLU A 158 -11.47 -8.43 6.91
N ASP A 159 -12.33 -8.52 5.91
CA ASP A 159 -12.50 -9.72 5.09
C ASP A 159 -11.67 -9.58 3.80
N ASP A 160 -11.92 -8.55 2.99
CA ASP A 160 -11.23 -8.38 1.72
C ASP A 160 -9.80 -7.84 1.89
N GLY A 161 -9.53 -7.06 2.95
CA GLY A 161 -8.24 -6.38 3.09
C GLY A 161 -8.06 -5.27 2.07
N TRP A 162 -9.15 -4.63 1.65
CA TRP A 162 -9.14 -3.57 0.67
C TRP A 162 -10.26 -2.58 0.92
N LEU A 163 -10.05 -1.33 0.53
CA LEU A 163 -11.08 -0.29 0.58
C LEU A 163 -10.98 0.62 -0.63
N VAL A 164 -12.14 1.01 -1.18
CA VAL A 164 -12.21 2.19 -2.05
C VAL A 164 -11.72 3.43 -1.29
N ASN A 165 -11.07 4.35 -2.00
CA ASN A 165 -10.48 5.54 -1.37
C ASN A 165 -11.51 6.37 -0.58
N GLN A 166 -12.75 6.46 -1.09
CA GLN A 166 -13.81 7.20 -0.40
C GLN A 166 -14.16 6.60 0.97
N ALA A 167 -14.16 5.27 1.11
CA ALA A 167 -14.36 4.57 2.39
C ALA A 167 -13.20 4.81 3.36
N ARG A 168 -11.95 4.83 2.84
CA ARG A 168 -10.77 5.18 3.64
C ARG A 168 -10.89 6.57 4.26
N MET A 169 -11.37 7.54 3.48
CA MET A 169 -11.59 8.91 3.94
C MET A 169 -12.68 9.00 5.02
N TRP A 170 -13.76 8.22 4.89
CA TRP A 170 -14.81 8.15 5.92
C TRP A 170 -14.28 7.62 7.24
N LEU A 171 -13.65 6.45 7.22
CA LEU A 171 -13.12 5.80 8.42
C LEU A 171 -12.01 6.65 9.08
N ALA A 172 -11.12 7.26 8.29
CA ALA A 172 -10.08 8.12 8.85
C ALA A 172 -10.66 9.39 9.51
N SER A 173 -11.66 10.02 8.89
CA SER A 173 -12.36 11.18 9.47
C SER A 173 -13.19 10.81 10.70
N GLN A 174 -13.87 9.65 10.68
CA GLN A 174 -14.57 9.12 11.84
C GLN A 174 -13.61 8.95 13.03
N TRP A 175 -12.49 8.25 12.83
CA TRP A 175 -11.48 8.01 13.87
C TRP A 175 -10.93 9.30 14.47
N THR A 176 -10.66 10.30 13.63
CA THR A 176 -9.89 11.49 14.02
C THR A 176 -10.77 12.71 14.27
N VAL A 177 -11.40 13.25 13.23
CA VAL A 177 -12.17 14.49 13.26
C VAL A 177 -13.38 14.35 14.18
N ARG A 178 -14.05 13.21 14.13
CA ARG A 178 -15.25 12.97 14.95
C ARG A 178 -14.91 12.44 16.34
N ASP A 179 -14.08 11.40 16.40
CA ASP A 179 -13.87 10.67 17.66
C ASP A 179 -12.56 11.05 18.38
N GLY A 180 -11.76 11.97 17.80
CA GLY A 180 -10.59 12.55 18.44
C GLY A 180 -9.43 11.58 18.67
N GLY A 181 -9.42 10.43 18.01
CA GLY A 181 -8.34 9.47 18.05
C GLY A 181 -7.08 9.99 17.37
N ARG A 182 -5.92 9.44 17.74
CA ARG A 182 -4.65 9.75 17.10
C ARG A 182 -4.61 9.12 15.71
N TRP A 183 -4.33 9.91 14.68
CA TRP A 183 -4.36 9.41 13.31
C TRP A 183 -3.36 8.28 13.04
N GLN A 184 -2.23 8.25 13.76
CA GLN A 184 -1.24 7.20 13.61
C GLN A 184 -1.77 5.83 14.00
N ASP A 185 -2.66 5.78 15.00
CA ASP A 185 -3.20 4.52 15.52
C ASP A 185 -4.18 3.94 14.49
N GLY A 186 -5.08 4.75 13.93
CA GLY A 186 -5.93 4.33 12.81
C GLY A 186 -5.15 4.02 11.51
N GLU A 187 -4.05 4.73 11.25
CA GLU A 187 -3.14 4.42 10.13
C GLU A 187 -2.47 3.06 10.31
N ASP A 188 -2.09 2.71 11.54
CA ASP A 188 -1.53 1.41 11.92
C ASP A 188 -2.59 0.30 11.78
N GLU A 189 -3.86 0.54 12.15
CA GLU A 189 -4.98 -0.37 11.88
C GLU A 189 -5.16 -0.64 10.37
N PHE A 190 -5.20 0.42 9.55
CA PHE A 190 -5.28 0.25 8.09
C PHE A 190 -4.08 -0.51 7.54
N PHE A 191 -2.87 -0.21 8.05
CA PHE A 191 -1.66 -0.90 7.61
C PHE A 191 -1.67 -2.39 7.97
N ARG A 192 -2.28 -2.78 9.08
CA ARG A 192 -2.44 -4.18 9.49
C ARG A 192 -3.34 -4.97 8.55
N HIS A 193 -4.45 -4.37 8.11
CA HIS A 193 -5.48 -5.08 7.36
C HIS A 193 -5.35 -4.95 5.83
N LEU A 194 -4.96 -3.79 5.32
CA LEU A 194 -4.93 -3.55 3.87
C LEU A 194 -3.84 -4.37 3.19
N LEU A 195 -4.19 -5.17 2.19
CA LEU A 195 -3.26 -5.83 1.29
C LEU A 195 -2.33 -4.80 0.63
N ASP A 196 -2.91 -3.68 0.18
CA ASP A 196 -2.18 -2.55 -0.38
C ASP A 196 -1.59 -1.56 0.67
N GLY A 197 -1.72 -1.87 1.95
CA GLY A 197 -1.38 -0.99 3.07
C GLY A 197 0.11 -0.66 3.13
N SER A 198 0.48 0.55 2.65
CA SER A 198 1.85 1.04 2.50
C SER A 198 2.11 2.31 3.30
N ARG A 199 3.32 2.48 3.86
CA ARG A 199 3.68 3.75 4.52
C ARG A 199 3.85 4.92 3.55
N ALA A 200 3.81 4.65 2.24
CA ALA A 200 3.68 5.66 1.20
C ALA A 200 2.22 6.13 1.07
N ALA A 201 1.36 5.33 0.44
CA ALA A 201 0.01 5.75 0.07
C ALA A 201 -0.97 5.78 1.26
N ASN A 202 -0.93 4.78 2.15
CA ASN A 202 -1.84 4.74 3.32
C ASN A 202 -1.60 5.96 4.21
N ARG A 203 -0.33 6.16 4.60
CA ARG A 203 0.04 7.25 5.49
C ARG A 203 -0.17 8.63 4.88
N LEU A 204 0.16 8.82 3.61
CA LEU A 204 -0.14 10.06 2.91
C LEU A 204 -1.65 10.35 2.91
N GLY A 205 -2.47 9.33 2.64
CA GLY A 205 -3.94 9.44 2.68
C GLY A 205 -4.49 9.82 4.04
N TRP A 206 -3.96 9.22 5.12
CA TRP A 206 -4.29 9.60 6.50
C TRP A 206 -3.89 11.05 6.81
N GLN A 207 -2.67 11.45 6.45
CA GLN A 207 -2.23 12.84 6.64
C GLN A 207 -3.08 13.84 5.84
N TRP A 208 -3.50 13.47 4.63
CA TRP A 208 -4.35 14.33 3.81
C TRP A 208 -5.75 14.47 4.41
N THR A 209 -6.37 13.35 4.78
CA THR A 209 -7.74 13.31 5.33
C THR A 209 -7.85 14.04 6.67
N THR A 210 -6.82 13.95 7.50
CA THR A 210 -6.79 14.58 8.82
C THR A 210 -6.32 16.03 8.80
N GLY A 211 -5.89 16.55 7.65
CA GLY A 211 -5.27 17.88 7.59
C GLY A 211 -3.82 17.93 8.05
N ALA A 212 -3.26 16.84 8.60
CA ALA A 212 -1.88 16.81 9.11
C ALA A 212 -0.80 17.05 8.03
N GLY A 213 -1.08 16.63 6.81
CA GLY A 213 -0.26 16.86 5.61
C GLY A 213 -0.88 17.86 4.62
N SER A 214 -2.03 18.44 4.95
CA SER A 214 -2.72 19.46 4.15
C SER A 214 -2.96 20.71 5.02
N ALA A 215 -4.02 21.49 4.77
CA ALA A 215 -4.43 22.62 5.62
C ALA A 215 -5.91 22.54 6.04
N LYS A 216 -6.60 21.44 5.70
CA LYS A 216 -8.01 21.21 6.01
C LYS A 216 -8.24 19.72 6.25
N ALA A 217 -9.03 19.39 7.27
CA ALA A 217 -9.49 18.03 7.47
C ALA A 217 -10.68 17.74 6.55
N TYR A 218 -10.85 16.46 6.21
CA TYR A 218 -12.03 15.96 5.54
C TYR A 218 -13.14 15.75 6.58
N GLY A 219 -14.29 16.37 6.37
CA GLY A 219 -15.47 16.13 7.19
C GLY A 219 -16.22 14.90 6.70
N PHE A 220 -16.64 14.01 7.59
CA PHE A 220 -17.50 12.87 7.30
C PHE A 220 -18.93 13.13 7.76
N SER A 221 -19.92 13.05 6.88
CA SER A 221 -21.34 13.30 7.23
C SER A 221 -22.30 12.43 6.42
N ARG A 222 -23.57 12.38 6.87
CA ARG A 222 -24.67 11.66 6.23
C ARG A 222 -24.83 12.02 4.76
N TRP A 223 -24.72 13.32 4.42
CA TRP A 223 -24.78 13.77 3.02
C TRP A 223 -23.76 13.06 2.12
N GLN A 224 -22.55 12.81 2.62
CA GLN A 224 -21.54 12.10 1.85
C GLN A 224 -21.92 10.64 1.65
N VAL A 225 -22.45 10.00 2.69
CA VAL A 225 -22.95 8.62 2.62
C VAL A 225 -24.09 8.53 1.63
N GLU A 226 -25.08 9.42 1.66
CA GLU A 226 -26.18 9.42 0.70
C GLU A 226 -25.71 9.63 -0.74
N LYS A 227 -24.64 10.43 -0.94
CA LYS A 227 -24.07 10.67 -2.26
C LYS A 227 -23.24 9.52 -2.82
N ARG A 228 -22.55 8.74 -1.97
CA ARG A 228 -21.57 7.72 -2.40
C ARG A 228 -21.99 6.29 -2.03
N ALA A 229 -23.03 6.16 -1.23
CA ALA A 229 -23.67 4.91 -0.84
C ALA A 229 -25.20 5.12 -0.89
N PRO A 230 -25.76 5.54 -2.06
CA PRO A 230 -27.17 5.88 -2.19
C PRO A 230 -28.06 4.74 -1.73
N GLY A 231 -28.97 5.01 -0.79
CA GLY A 231 -29.90 4.02 -0.22
C GLY A 231 -29.40 3.32 1.05
N LEU A 232 -28.13 3.46 1.42
CA LEU A 232 -27.59 2.81 2.63
C LEU A 232 -28.13 3.42 3.92
N CYS A 233 -28.26 4.75 3.99
CA CYS A 233 -28.76 5.44 5.19
C CYS A 233 -30.20 5.02 5.55
N GLY A 234 -31.03 4.68 4.56
CA GLY A 234 -32.41 4.21 4.80
C GLY A 234 -32.50 2.79 5.36
N GLN A 235 -31.41 2.03 5.33
CA GLN A 235 -31.30 0.66 5.86
C GLN A 235 -30.55 0.62 7.22
N CYS A 236 -30.13 1.78 7.73
CA CYS A 236 -29.32 1.87 8.94
C CYS A 236 -30.21 1.96 10.19
N ASP A 237 -29.90 1.16 11.22
CA ASP A 237 -30.60 1.21 12.51
C ASP A 237 -30.48 2.60 13.18
N ARG A 238 -29.37 3.30 12.92
CA ARG A 238 -29.10 4.67 13.41
C ARG A 238 -29.70 5.75 12.51
N SER A 239 -30.58 5.41 11.57
CA SER A 239 -31.11 6.36 10.58
C SER A 239 -31.89 7.53 11.20
N SER A 240 -32.53 7.29 12.35
CA SER A 240 -33.33 8.29 13.09
C SER A 240 -32.50 9.16 14.04
N ASP A 241 -31.33 8.70 14.46
CA ASP A 241 -30.42 9.38 15.39
C ASP A 241 -28.96 9.35 14.90
N CYS A 242 -28.78 9.61 13.60
CA CYS A 242 -27.52 9.43 12.89
C CYS A 242 -26.37 10.24 13.53
N PRO A 243 -25.31 9.58 14.06
CA PRO A 243 -24.18 10.27 14.69
C PRO A 243 -23.41 11.21 13.74
N ILE A 244 -23.58 10.99 12.44
CA ILE A 244 -22.96 11.78 11.37
C ILE A 244 -23.96 12.65 10.61
N GLU A 245 -25.15 12.91 11.17
CA GLU A 245 -26.22 13.69 10.53
C GLU A 245 -25.68 15.01 9.92
N GLN A 246 -24.97 15.77 10.73
CA GLN A 246 -24.40 17.06 10.34
C GLN A 246 -22.93 16.96 9.95
N TRP A 247 -22.45 17.96 9.21
CA TRP A 247 -21.02 18.15 8.98
C TRP A 247 -20.28 18.33 10.31
N PRO A 248 -19.11 17.69 10.53
CA PRO A 248 -18.37 17.86 11.78
C PRO A 248 -17.74 19.24 11.86
N GLU A 249 -17.47 19.72 13.07
CA GLU A 249 -16.69 20.95 13.27
C GLU A 249 -15.25 20.77 12.78
N ASP A 250 -14.66 21.83 12.25
CA ASP A 250 -13.27 21.81 11.81
C ASP A 250 -12.34 21.70 13.03
N PRO A 251 -11.37 20.76 13.05
CA PRO A 251 -10.44 20.64 14.15
C PRO A 251 -9.49 21.84 14.19
N THR A 252 -9.07 22.24 15.39
CA THR A 252 -8.04 23.29 15.56
C THR A 252 -6.67 22.73 15.19
N LEU A 253 -6.25 22.98 13.95
CA LEU A 253 -4.96 22.54 13.40
C LEU A 253 -3.84 23.51 13.79
N VAL A 254 -2.76 23.01 14.41
CA VAL A 254 -1.60 23.83 14.80
C VAL A 254 -0.49 23.67 13.76
N LYS A 255 -0.09 24.76 13.11
CA LYS A 255 0.97 24.74 12.10
C LYS A 255 2.31 24.28 12.70
N VAL A 256 3.03 23.43 11.96
CA VAL A 256 4.41 23.05 12.26
C VAL A 256 5.34 23.50 11.15
N GLU A 257 6.62 23.68 11.46
CA GLU A 257 7.61 24.00 10.43
C GLU A 257 7.87 22.75 9.57
N PRO A 258 7.62 22.81 8.25
CA PRO A 258 7.84 21.67 7.38
C PRO A 258 9.33 21.35 7.23
N SER A 259 9.67 20.07 7.13
CA SER A 259 11.04 19.65 6.83
C SER A 259 11.53 20.29 5.51
N PRO A 260 12.78 20.81 5.45
CA PRO A 260 13.38 21.30 4.21
C PRO A 260 13.36 20.26 3.07
N LEU A 261 13.42 18.98 3.42
CA LEU A 261 13.33 17.85 2.47
C LEU A 261 12.02 17.88 1.65
N MET A 262 10.94 18.47 2.16
CA MET A 262 9.70 18.59 1.39
C MET A 262 9.82 19.53 0.20
N ARG A 263 10.73 20.51 0.24
CA ARG A 263 10.90 21.52 -0.82
C ARG A 263 11.93 21.09 -1.86
N ARG A 264 13.00 20.42 -1.44
CA ARG A 264 14.08 19.99 -2.32
C ARG A 264 14.76 18.75 -1.77
N ALA A 265 15.07 17.80 -2.66
CA ALA A 265 15.90 16.65 -2.31
C ALA A 265 17.32 17.09 -1.95
N VAL A 266 17.94 16.40 -0.98
CA VAL A 266 19.39 16.53 -0.72
C VAL A 266 20.17 15.78 -1.79
N ASP A 267 19.78 14.53 -2.05
CA ASP A 267 20.33 13.69 -3.12
C ASP A 267 19.17 12.98 -3.85
N PRO A 268 18.71 13.50 -5.00
CA PRO A 268 17.65 12.86 -5.77
C PRO A 268 18.01 11.45 -6.25
N SER A 269 19.30 11.15 -6.41
CA SER A 269 19.75 9.85 -6.91
C SER A 269 19.65 8.76 -5.84
N ALA A 270 19.94 9.10 -4.57
CA ALA A 270 19.75 8.21 -3.44
C ALA A 270 18.27 7.82 -3.24
N GLU A 271 17.35 8.77 -3.44
CA GLU A 271 15.90 8.53 -3.33
C GLU A 271 15.36 7.67 -4.48
N ALA A 272 15.93 7.83 -5.68
CA ALA A 272 15.47 7.16 -6.89
C ALA A 272 16.06 5.76 -7.08
N GLY A 273 17.20 5.48 -6.44
CA GLY A 273 17.99 4.30 -6.73
C GLY A 273 18.74 4.42 -8.07
N PRO A 274 19.36 3.32 -8.53
CA PRO A 274 20.22 3.37 -9.69
C PRO A 274 19.42 3.41 -11.00
N ARG A 275 19.90 4.17 -12.00
CA ARG A 275 19.27 4.28 -13.34
C ARG A 275 19.55 3.08 -14.24
N SER A 276 20.65 2.41 -13.98
CA SER A 276 21.12 1.19 -14.64
C SER A 276 21.61 0.24 -13.57
N VAL A 277 21.82 -1.03 -13.92
CA VAL A 277 22.36 -2.00 -12.95
C VAL A 277 23.68 -1.50 -12.36
N VAL A 278 23.80 -1.56 -11.03
CA VAL A 278 25.04 -1.25 -10.29
C VAL A 278 25.58 -2.55 -9.70
N GLY A 279 26.89 -2.74 -9.81
CA GLY A 279 27.58 -3.95 -9.35
C GLY A 279 27.92 -4.88 -10.52
N THR A 280 29.13 -5.44 -10.49
CA THR A 280 29.71 -6.27 -11.56
C THR A 280 29.98 -7.70 -11.10
N VAL A 281 29.74 -7.99 -9.83
CA VAL A 281 29.92 -9.33 -9.27
C VAL A 281 28.79 -10.24 -9.78
N SER A 282 29.12 -11.48 -10.14
CA SER A 282 28.12 -12.48 -10.51
C SER A 282 27.28 -12.85 -9.29
N PRO A 283 25.94 -12.67 -9.33
CA PRO A 283 25.08 -13.07 -8.24
C PRO A 283 24.89 -14.60 -8.19
N ASP A 284 24.60 -15.12 -6.99
CA ASP A 284 24.20 -16.52 -6.77
C ASP A 284 22.70 -16.66 -6.44
N VAL A 285 22.04 -15.55 -6.09
CA VAL A 285 20.60 -15.46 -5.80
C VAL A 285 19.99 -14.16 -6.30
N VAL A 286 18.68 -14.17 -6.47
CA VAL A 286 17.88 -12.95 -6.51
C VAL A 286 17.17 -12.77 -5.17
N TRP A 287 17.49 -11.72 -4.42
CA TRP A 287 16.74 -11.35 -3.21
C TRP A 287 15.45 -10.62 -3.60
N LEU A 288 14.32 -11.20 -3.24
CA LEU A 288 13.00 -10.58 -3.40
C LEU A 288 12.58 -9.82 -2.14
N THR A 289 11.95 -8.66 -2.36
CA THR A 289 11.34 -7.86 -1.30
C THR A 289 9.83 -7.79 -1.52
N ALA A 290 9.07 -7.48 -0.47
CA ALA A 290 7.62 -7.31 -0.60
C ALA A 290 7.20 -6.12 -1.50
N GLU A 291 8.14 -5.27 -1.94
CA GLU A 291 7.88 -4.17 -2.87
C GLU A 291 8.02 -4.57 -4.34
N SER A 292 8.59 -5.76 -4.63
CA SER A 292 8.76 -6.27 -6.00
C SER A 292 8.78 -7.80 -6.03
N LEU A 293 7.64 -8.39 -6.34
CA LEU A 293 7.39 -9.85 -6.38
C LEU A 293 6.92 -10.36 -7.74
N GLY A 294 6.75 -9.48 -8.72
CA GLY A 294 6.21 -9.85 -10.03
C GLY A 294 7.23 -10.47 -10.97
N ASP A 295 6.72 -11.14 -12.00
CA ASP A 295 7.54 -11.81 -13.03
C ASP A 295 8.38 -10.79 -13.83
N ALA A 296 7.93 -9.54 -13.85
CA ALA A 296 8.63 -8.40 -14.46
C ALA A 296 9.59 -7.67 -13.49
N ASP A 297 9.88 -8.23 -12.32
CA ASP A 297 10.91 -7.70 -11.42
C ASP A 297 12.27 -7.62 -12.15
N PRO A 298 12.91 -6.44 -12.22
CA PRO A 298 14.16 -6.25 -12.96
C PRO A 298 15.28 -7.23 -12.61
N ALA A 299 15.51 -7.52 -11.32
CA ALA A 299 16.54 -8.45 -10.89
C ALA A 299 16.20 -9.92 -11.24
N LEU A 300 14.94 -10.33 -11.13
CA LEU A 300 14.47 -11.65 -11.56
C LEU A 300 14.61 -11.85 -13.06
N VAL A 301 14.22 -10.85 -13.86
CA VAL A 301 14.29 -10.89 -15.33
C VAL A 301 15.74 -10.97 -15.79
N ALA A 302 16.64 -10.21 -15.17
CA ALA A 302 18.06 -10.23 -15.52
C ALA A 302 18.77 -11.54 -15.13
N ASN A 303 18.21 -12.29 -14.17
CA ASN A 303 18.81 -13.50 -13.64
C ASN A 303 17.80 -14.68 -13.65
N PRO A 304 17.39 -15.19 -14.82
CA PRO A 304 16.27 -16.11 -14.95
C PRO A 304 16.53 -17.51 -14.35
N THR A 305 17.80 -17.92 -14.23
CA THR A 305 18.18 -19.26 -13.76
C THR A 305 18.52 -19.32 -12.27
N LEU A 306 18.70 -18.19 -11.60
CA LEU A 306 19.10 -18.18 -10.19
C LEU A 306 17.92 -18.50 -9.27
N PRO A 307 18.15 -19.07 -8.08
CA PRO A 307 17.11 -19.17 -7.08
C PRO A 307 16.66 -17.77 -6.59
N ALA A 308 15.35 -17.61 -6.41
CA ALA A 308 14.77 -16.42 -5.79
C ALA A 308 14.66 -16.65 -4.27
N VAL A 309 15.19 -15.73 -3.47
CA VAL A 309 15.17 -15.80 -2.00
C VAL A 309 14.17 -14.78 -1.46
N PHE A 310 13.19 -15.24 -0.69
CA PHE A 310 12.29 -14.38 0.07
C PHE A 310 12.41 -14.68 1.57
N VAL A 311 12.40 -13.62 2.39
CA VAL A 311 12.55 -13.72 3.84
C VAL A 311 11.35 -13.09 4.52
N PHE A 312 10.58 -13.89 5.26
CA PHE A 312 9.63 -13.39 6.24
C PHE A 312 10.40 -12.88 7.46
N ASP A 313 10.61 -11.57 7.52
CA ASP A 313 11.34 -10.89 8.61
C ASP A 313 10.60 -11.06 9.94
N GLU A 314 11.08 -12.01 10.76
CA GLU A 314 10.44 -12.44 12.00
C GLU A 314 10.27 -11.29 13.00
N ALA A 315 11.31 -10.47 13.19
CA ALA A 315 11.27 -9.34 14.11
C ALA A 315 10.32 -8.24 13.63
N LEU A 316 10.31 -8.00 12.31
CA LEU A 316 9.40 -7.03 11.71
C LEU A 316 7.94 -7.50 11.82
N LEU A 317 7.65 -8.75 11.49
CA LEU A 317 6.30 -9.32 11.57
C LEU A 317 5.79 -9.38 13.00
N SER A 318 6.63 -9.77 13.95
CA SER A 318 6.30 -9.74 15.39
C SER A 318 5.83 -8.36 15.85
N LYS A 319 6.46 -7.29 15.33
CA LYS A 319 6.09 -5.91 15.65
C LYS A 319 4.84 -5.43 14.90
N LEU A 320 4.75 -5.74 13.60
CA LEU A 320 3.67 -5.23 12.75
C LEU A 320 2.35 -5.92 13.02
N GLN A 321 2.37 -7.21 13.40
CA GLN A 321 1.18 -8.02 13.63
C GLN A 321 0.18 -7.87 12.49
N LEU A 322 0.65 -8.05 11.24
CA LEU A 322 -0.20 -7.94 10.06
C LEU A 322 -1.35 -8.95 10.13
N SER A 323 -2.50 -8.62 9.56
CA SER A 323 -3.59 -9.61 9.45
C SER A 323 -3.15 -10.81 8.61
N ALA A 324 -3.62 -12.01 8.98
CA ALA A 324 -3.22 -13.26 8.35
C ALA A 324 -3.31 -13.22 6.80
N LYS A 325 -4.39 -12.64 6.27
CA LYS A 325 -4.63 -12.51 4.82
C LYS A 325 -3.52 -11.80 4.06
N ARG A 326 -2.79 -10.87 4.68
CA ARG A 326 -1.63 -10.23 4.04
C ARG A 326 -0.51 -11.24 3.83
N LEU A 327 -0.26 -12.10 4.81
CA LEU A 327 0.76 -13.15 4.71
C LEU A 327 0.31 -14.27 3.77
N VAL A 328 -0.99 -14.60 3.75
CA VAL A 328 -1.56 -15.54 2.78
C VAL A 328 -1.38 -15.01 1.36
N PHE A 329 -1.68 -13.74 1.08
CA PHE A 329 -1.49 -13.13 -0.24
C PHE A 329 -0.01 -13.21 -0.70
N LEU A 330 0.93 -12.90 0.19
CA LEU A 330 2.36 -13.04 -0.10
C LEU A 330 2.75 -14.50 -0.36
N THR A 331 2.24 -15.42 0.45
CA THR A 331 2.51 -16.87 0.33
C THR A 331 1.97 -17.43 -0.97
N GLU A 332 0.74 -17.08 -1.37
CA GLU A 332 0.17 -17.45 -2.67
C GLU A 332 1.04 -16.94 -3.84
N THR A 333 1.55 -15.71 -3.71
CA THR A 333 2.44 -15.11 -4.71
C THR A 333 3.74 -15.91 -4.85
N LEU A 334 4.39 -16.23 -3.73
CA LEU A 334 5.64 -17.01 -3.72
C LEU A 334 5.43 -18.45 -4.18
N ALA A 335 4.31 -19.07 -3.82
CA ALA A 335 3.94 -20.42 -4.24
C ALA A 335 3.75 -20.48 -5.76
N GLN A 336 3.07 -19.49 -6.35
CA GLN A 336 2.91 -19.40 -7.80
C GLN A 336 4.27 -19.21 -8.50
N LEU A 337 5.13 -18.33 -7.99
CA LEU A 337 6.49 -18.13 -8.53
C LEU A 337 7.31 -19.44 -8.47
N GLY A 338 7.14 -20.22 -7.41
CA GLY A 338 7.77 -21.53 -7.21
C GLY A 338 7.43 -22.58 -8.26
N THR A 339 6.34 -22.40 -9.03
CA THR A 339 6.01 -23.27 -10.17
C THR A 339 6.83 -22.99 -11.42
N GLN A 340 7.45 -21.82 -11.50
CA GLN A 340 8.18 -21.34 -12.68
C GLN A 340 9.69 -21.30 -12.46
N ARG A 341 10.15 -21.18 -11.21
CA ARG A 341 11.58 -21.15 -10.83
C ARG A 341 11.80 -21.65 -9.41
N GLU A 342 13.05 -21.94 -9.07
CA GLU A 342 13.42 -22.24 -7.69
C GLU A 342 13.18 -21.02 -6.78
N VAL A 343 12.41 -21.23 -5.72
CA VAL A 343 12.16 -20.23 -4.67
C VAL A 343 12.65 -20.80 -3.33
N GLN A 344 13.39 -20.00 -2.58
CA GLN A 344 13.87 -20.32 -1.23
C GLN A 344 13.20 -19.37 -0.25
N ILE A 345 12.41 -19.91 0.66
CA ILE A 345 11.68 -19.12 1.67
C ILE A 345 12.35 -19.30 3.02
N TYR A 346 12.56 -18.21 3.75
CA TYR A 346 13.14 -18.24 5.09
C TYR A 346 12.30 -17.45 6.09
N ARG A 347 12.42 -17.82 7.36
CA ARG A 347 11.98 -17.03 8.52
C ARG A 347 13.19 -16.70 9.40
N ASP A 348 13.64 -15.46 9.31
CA ASP A 348 14.70 -14.81 10.10
C ASP A 348 14.79 -13.35 9.62
N SER A 349 15.80 -12.58 10.01
CA SER A 349 16.17 -11.33 9.36
C SER A 349 16.78 -11.55 7.98
N PRO A 350 16.50 -10.68 6.97
CA PRO A 350 17.16 -10.74 5.66
C PRO A 350 18.68 -10.68 5.76
N THR A 351 19.22 -9.91 6.72
CA THR A 351 20.65 -9.80 7.00
C THR A 351 21.29 -11.09 7.49
N ALA A 352 20.55 -11.96 8.18
CA ALA A 352 21.06 -13.25 8.62
C ALA A 352 21.05 -14.27 7.47
N VAL A 353 19.99 -14.28 6.65
CA VAL A 353 19.83 -15.21 5.53
C VAL A 353 20.83 -14.94 4.40
N LEU A 354 21.07 -13.66 4.09
CA LEU A 354 21.83 -13.25 2.90
C LEU A 354 23.28 -12.85 3.19
N ARG A 355 23.76 -13.01 4.44
CA ARG A 355 25.08 -12.53 4.88
C ARG A 355 26.22 -12.98 3.96
N ASP A 356 26.20 -14.25 3.56
CA ASP A 356 27.27 -14.89 2.80
C ASP A 356 26.84 -15.19 1.35
N ARG A 357 25.83 -14.47 0.86
CA ARG A 357 25.25 -14.65 -0.49
C ARG A 357 25.51 -13.41 -1.34
N ALA A 358 25.96 -13.61 -2.57
CA ALA A 358 26.11 -12.54 -3.54
C ALA A 358 24.73 -12.26 -4.19
N ALA A 359 23.96 -11.34 -3.63
CA ALA A 359 22.57 -11.13 -4.05
C ALA A 359 22.41 -10.09 -5.17
N ALA A 360 21.66 -10.44 -6.21
CA ALA A 360 21.01 -9.46 -7.08
C ALA A 360 19.68 -9.01 -6.45
N VAL A 361 19.34 -7.73 -6.53
CA VAL A 361 18.09 -7.21 -5.98
C VAL A 361 17.59 -6.01 -6.77
N THR A 362 16.26 -5.86 -6.91
CA THR A 362 15.65 -4.62 -7.41
C THR A 362 15.59 -3.61 -6.29
N PHE A 363 16.07 -2.39 -6.53
CA PHE A 363 15.99 -1.29 -5.57
C PHE A 363 14.55 -1.10 -5.07
N ALA A 364 14.35 -0.99 -3.76
CA ALA A 364 13.05 -0.68 -3.18
C ALA A 364 13.11 0.71 -2.51
N PRO A 365 12.26 1.68 -2.91
CA PRO A 365 12.30 3.05 -2.44
C PRO A 365 11.65 3.22 -1.05
N VAL A 366 12.12 2.44 -0.08
CA VAL A 366 11.61 2.42 1.29
C VAL A 366 12.77 2.41 2.30
N PRO A 367 12.63 3.07 3.47
CA PRO A 367 13.72 3.13 4.47
C PRO A 367 14.23 1.76 4.94
N GLY A 368 13.37 0.74 4.92
CA GLY A 368 13.75 -0.62 5.30
C GLY A 368 14.80 -1.22 4.36
N PHE A 369 14.72 -0.93 3.05
CA PHE A 369 15.66 -1.43 2.06
C PHE A 369 17.06 -0.87 2.29
N GLU A 370 17.17 0.45 2.45
CA GLU A 370 18.46 1.11 2.73
C GLU A 370 19.08 0.58 4.03
N ARG A 371 18.27 0.42 5.08
CA ARG A 371 18.74 -0.12 6.37
C ARG A 371 19.29 -1.55 6.24
N ILE A 372 18.63 -2.41 5.48
CA ILE A 372 19.03 -3.82 5.31
C ILE A 372 20.24 -3.94 4.38
N SER A 373 20.18 -3.28 3.21
CA SER A 373 21.20 -3.38 2.16
C SER A 373 22.60 -2.94 2.61
N LYS A 374 22.71 -1.98 3.54
CA LYS A 374 23.99 -1.55 4.13
C LYS A 374 24.76 -2.65 4.85
N HIS A 375 24.10 -3.76 5.19
CA HIS A 375 24.69 -4.90 5.90
C HIS A 375 24.82 -6.15 5.01
N LEU A 376 24.58 -6.02 3.71
CA LEU A 376 24.61 -7.11 2.75
C LEU A 376 25.66 -6.90 1.66
N VAL A 377 26.16 -8.00 1.12
CA VAL A 377 26.94 -7.98 -0.12
C VAL A 377 25.98 -8.04 -1.30
N LEU A 378 25.65 -6.88 -1.87
CA LEU A 378 24.83 -6.81 -3.07
C LEU A 378 25.71 -6.91 -4.31
N ALA A 379 25.58 -8.01 -5.04
CA ALA A 379 26.29 -8.27 -6.28
C ALA A 379 25.79 -7.38 -7.42
N GLN A 380 24.46 -7.17 -7.46
CA GLN A 380 23.78 -6.31 -8.42
C GLN A 380 22.59 -5.59 -7.77
N VAL A 381 22.46 -4.29 -8.01
CA VAL A 381 21.27 -3.51 -7.67
C VAL A 381 20.62 -3.03 -8.95
N HIS A 382 19.42 -3.52 -9.22
CA HIS A 382 18.64 -3.22 -10.42
C HIS A 382 17.71 -2.01 -10.21
N PRO A 383 17.40 -1.23 -11.26
CA PRO A 383 16.53 -0.06 -11.16
C PRO A 383 15.10 -0.41 -10.70
N PHE A 384 14.48 0.46 -9.91
CA PHE A 384 13.04 0.36 -9.62
C PHE A 384 12.21 0.87 -10.81
N PRO A 385 11.10 0.20 -11.19
CA PRO A 385 10.28 0.59 -12.34
C PRO A 385 9.36 1.78 -12.03
N TRP A 386 9.95 2.95 -11.85
CA TRP A 386 9.23 4.23 -11.70
C TRP A 386 8.34 4.50 -12.91
N LEU A 387 7.15 5.07 -12.67
CA LEU A 387 6.35 5.71 -13.72
C LEU A 387 7.00 7.03 -14.16
N TRP A 388 7.47 7.82 -13.19
CA TRP A 388 8.24 9.03 -13.41
C TRP A 388 9.47 9.02 -12.54
N TRP A 389 10.65 9.21 -13.14
CA TRP A 389 11.89 9.20 -12.37
C TRP A 389 11.89 10.31 -11.30
N PRO A 390 12.28 10.03 -10.04
CA PRO A 390 12.36 11.06 -9.01
C PRO A 390 13.34 12.18 -9.37
N VAL A 391 12.86 13.41 -9.26
CA VAL A 391 13.63 14.65 -9.49
C VAL A 391 13.80 15.41 -8.18
N GLY A 392 14.77 16.33 -8.13
CA GLY A 392 15.09 17.08 -6.92
C GLY A 392 14.07 18.15 -6.50
N GLY A 393 12.98 18.34 -7.24
CA GLY A 393 11.94 19.34 -6.98
C GLY A 393 11.05 19.04 -5.76
N SER A 394 10.00 19.82 -5.55
CA SER A 394 9.18 19.76 -4.32
C SER A 394 8.29 18.51 -4.24
N VAL A 395 8.19 17.92 -3.05
CA VAL A 395 7.16 16.93 -2.67
C VAL A 395 6.16 17.49 -1.65
N SER A 396 6.12 18.82 -1.51
CA SER A 396 5.30 19.49 -0.50
C SER A 396 3.80 19.34 -0.76
N SER A 397 3.38 19.13 -2.01
CA SER A 397 2.00 18.84 -2.41
C SER A 397 2.01 18.10 -3.73
N TYR A 398 0.92 17.39 -4.05
CA TYR A 398 0.75 16.71 -5.33
C TYR A 398 0.93 17.66 -6.53
N SER A 399 0.32 18.85 -6.50
CA SER A 399 0.44 19.82 -7.59
C SER A 399 1.88 20.30 -7.80
N ALA A 400 2.59 20.62 -6.71
CA ALA A 400 4.00 21.03 -6.79
C ALA A 400 4.92 19.91 -7.27
N TRP A 401 4.67 18.67 -6.83
CA TRP A 401 5.39 17.49 -7.30
C TRP A 401 5.13 17.23 -8.78
N ARG A 402 3.86 17.27 -9.21
CA ARG A 402 3.48 17.04 -10.60
C ARG A 402 4.17 18.03 -11.52
N GLN A 403 4.16 19.32 -11.18
CA GLN A 403 4.90 20.34 -11.91
C GLN A 403 6.41 20.07 -11.97
N ALA A 404 7.00 19.44 -10.95
CA ALA A 404 8.42 19.14 -10.96
C ALA A 404 8.79 17.95 -11.87
N VAL A 405 7.93 16.93 -11.99
CA VAL A 405 8.23 15.70 -12.74
C VAL A 405 7.76 15.73 -14.19
N THR A 406 6.83 16.63 -14.55
CA THR A 406 6.27 16.74 -15.92
C THR A 406 6.86 17.89 -16.75
N VAL A 407 7.97 18.51 -16.31
CA VAL A 407 8.65 19.61 -17.02
C VAL A 407 9.98 19.13 -17.60
#